data_AF-A0A8B6DMJ3-F1
#
_entry.id   AF-A0A8B6DMJ3-F1
#
_cell.length_a   1.000
_cell.length_b   1.000
_cell.length_c   1.000
_cell.angle_alpha   90.00
_cell.angle_beta   90.00
_cell.angle_gamma   90.00
#
_symmetry.space_group_name_H-M   'P 1'
#
loop_
_entity.id
_entity.type
_entity.pdbx_description
1 polymer ?
#
loop_
_entity_poly.entity_id
_entity_poly.type
_entity_poly.pdbx_seq_one_letter_code
_entity_poly.pdbx_strand_id
1 'polypeptide(L)'
;MASKLTWLMHLLIFLCCLNGVVLKFSKDGVALAFCTAESFEPRTNYGRIFAVKRKCSTTGKTCKDICKEIGPTYNCFETINVYDKSAFKYPASFRYRLPGCETKNCGPNYCCCRKK
;
A
#
# COMPACT_ATOMS: atom_id res chain seq x y z
N MET A 1 37.16 -25.99 19.38
CA MET A 1 36.52 -25.60 18.09
C MET A 1 35.40 -24.55 18.21
N ALA A 2 34.94 -24.17 19.42
CA ALA A 2 33.85 -23.20 19.58
C ALA A 2 34.18 -21.73 19.24
N SER A 3 35.44 -21.31 19.37
CA SER A 3 35.86 -19.90 19.24
C SER A 3 35.84 -19.34 17.80
N LYS A 4 36.02 -20.19 16.77
CA LYS A 4 36.00 -19.74 15.37
C LYS A 4 34.58 -19.43 14.87
N LEU A 5 33.58 -20.16 15.37
CA LEU A 5 32.18 -19.96 15.00
C LEU A 5 31.62 -18.65 15.55
N THR A 6 31.98 -18.30 16.79
CA THR A 6 31.57 -17.03 17.42
C THR A 6 32.15 -15.83 16.69
N TRP A 7 33.43 -15.88 16.29
CA TRP A 7 34.06 -14.82 15.51
C TRP A 7 33.41 -14.63 14.14
N LEU A 8 33.05 -15.73 13.46
CA LEU A 8 32.34 -15.67 12.18
C LEU A 8 30.96 -15.00 12.33
N MET A 9 30.21 -15.33 13.38
CA MET A 9 28.89 -14.73 13.61
C MET A 9 28.97 -13.23 13.89
N HIS A 10 29.95 -12.77 14.67
CA HIS A 10 30.12 -11.35 14.94
C HIS A 10 30.54 -10.57 13.69
N LEU A 11 31.41 -11.15 12.86
CA LEU A 11 31.80 -10.56 11.57
C LEU A 11 30.60 -10.44 10.62
N LEU A 12 29.75 -11.46 10.55
CA LEU A 12 28.53 -11.44 9.73
C LEU A 12 27.53 -10.38 10.21
N ILE A 13 27.33 -10.25 11.52
CA ILE A 13 26.48 -9.19 12.09
C ILE A 13 27.04 -7.81 11.75
N PHE A 14 28.34 -7.60 11.92
CA PHE A 14 28.99 -6.32 11.61
C PHE A 14 28.89 -5.96 10.11
N LEU A 15 29.06 -6.94 9.21
CA LEU A 15 28.88 -6.77 7.76
C LEU A 15 27.43 -6.47 7.37
N CYS A 16 26.45 -7.06 8.07
CA CYS A 16 25.04 -6.73 7.90
C CYS A 16 24.71 -5.30 8.38
N CYS A 17 25.38 -4.82 9.44
CA CYS A 17 25.19 -3.46 9.95
C CYS A 17 25.89 -2.39 9.12
N LEU A 18 27.02 -2.70 8.48
CA LEU A 18 27.77 -1.79 7.59
C LEU A 18 26.99 -1.46 6.31
N ASN A 19 26.26 -2.44 5.77
CA ASN A 19 25.31 -2.22 4.69
C ASN A 19 23.99 -1.74 5.28
N GLY A 20 23.97 -0.49 5.77
CA GLY A 20 22.80 0.13 6.39
C GLY A 20 21.50 -0.27 5.69
N VAL A 21 20.52 -0.71 6.48
CA VAL A 21 19.27 -1.28 5.96
C VAL A 21 18.58 -0.25 5.06
N VAL A 22 18.72 -0.41 3.75
CA VAL A 22 17.96 0.40 2.79
C VAL A 22 16.53 -0.12 2.82
N LEU A 23 15.66 0.55 3.57
CA LEU A 23 14.23 0.28 3.58
C LEU A 23 13.66 0.55 2.18
N LYS A 24 13.50 -0.52 1.40
CA LYS A 24 12.74 -0.50 0.14
C LYS A 24 11.26 -0.69 0.48
N PHE A 25 10.52 0.40 0.46
CA PHE A 25 9.07 0.35 0.59
C PHE A 25 8.44 -0.05 -0.76
N SER A 26 7.64 -1.12 -0.78
CA SER A 26 6.82 -1.44 -1.94
C SER A 26 5.61 -0.50 -2.01
N LYS A 27 5.18 -0.14 -3.23
CA LYS A 27 3.98 0.68 -3.41
C LYS A 27 2.75 0.03 -2.81
N ASP A 28 2.64 -1.29 -2.94
CA ASP A 28 1.54 -2.06 -2.37
C ASP A 28 1.51 -1.96 -0.83
N GLY A 29 2.68 -1.99 -0.19
CA GLY A 29 2.81 -1.82 1.26
C GLY A 29 2.43 -0.41 1.73
N VAL A 30 2.89 0.61 1.01
CA VAL A 30 2.51 2.01 1.28
C VAL A 30 1.00 2.21 1.09
N ALA A 31 0.45 1.65 0.02
CA ALA A 31 -0.98 1.74 -0.28
C ALA A 31 -1.82 1.07 0.81
N LEU A 32 -1.44 -0.13 1.26
CA LEU A 32 -2.13 -0.84 2.33
C LEU A 32 -2.05 -0.09 3.67
N ALA A 33 -0.88 0.45 4.01
CA ALA A 33 -0.70 1.25 5.22
C ALA A 33 -1.62 2.48 5.21
N PHE A 34 -1.69 3.19 4.08
CA PHE A 34 -2.56 4.35 3.93
C PHE A 34 -4.04 3.97 4.05
N CYS A 35 -4.52 2.98 3.29
CA CYS A 35 -5.90 2.53 3.36
C CYS A 35 -6.27 2.08 4.78
N THR A 36 -5.34 1.43 5.50
CA THR A 36 -5.57 1.01 6.89
C THR A 36 -5.69 2.22 7.81
N ALA A 37 -4.81 3.22 7.71
CA ALA A 37 -4.90 4.45 8.51
C ALA A 37 -6.23 5.20 8.27
N GLU A 38 -6.66 5.29 7.02
CA GLU A 38 -7.90 5.98 6.63
C GLU A 38 -9.18 5.22 7.01
N SER A 39 -9.07 3.96 7.42
CA SER A 39 -10.24 3.18 7.82
C SER A 39 -10.77 3.53 9.21
N PHE A 40 -10.09 4.43 9.95
CA PHE A 40 -10.30 4.63 11.39
C PHE A 40 -11.47 5.58 11.79
N GLU A 41 -12.19 6.20 10.86
CA GLU A 41 -13.34 7.10 11.17
C GLU A 41 -14.69 6.67 10.55
N PRO A 42 -15.83 6.71 11.30
CA PRO A 42 -16.03 6.38 12.70
C PRO A 42 -16.56 4.94 12.89
N ARG A 43 -15.80 4.14 13.64
CA ARG A 43 -16.22 3.11 14.63
C ARG A 43 -17.40 2.15 14.38
N THR A 44 -17.55 1.55 13.19
CA THR A 44 -18.40 0.34 13.10
C THR A 44 -17.84 -0.81 12.26
N ASN A 45 -16.83 -0.58 11.41
CA ASN A 45 -16.39 -1.61 10.47
C ASN A 45 -14.97 -2.10 10.78
N TYR A 46 -14.83 -2.88 11.86
CA TYR A 46 -13.66 -3.74 12.03
C TYR A 46 -13.72 -4.83 10.94
N GLY A 47 -12.78 -4.79 10.00
CA GLY A 47 -12.84 -5.66 8.84
C GLY A 47 -11.52 -5.73 8.07
N ARG A 48 -11.50 -6.60 7.07
CA ARG A 48 -10.35 -6.71 6.17
C ARG A 48 -10.27 -5.48 5.28
N ILE A 49 -9.13 -4.78 5.35
CA ILE A 49 -8.79 -3.67 4.48
C ILE A 49 -7.89 -4.19 3.37
N PHE A 50 -8.22 -3.84 2.13
CA PHE A 50 -7.41 -4.15 0.95
C PHE A 50 -7.03 -2.87 0.25
N ALA A 51 -5.79 -2.80 -0.21
CA ALA A 51 -5.33 -1.85 -1.21
C ALA A 51 -5.16 -2.60 -2.53
N VAL A 52 -6.10 -2.41 -3.47
CA VAL A 52 -6.07 -3.11 -4.76
C VAL A 52 -5.48 -2.20 -5.82
N LYS A 53 -4.40 -2.66 -6.46
CA LYS A 53 -3.77 -1.94 -7.56
C LYS A 53 -4.74 -1.83 -8.73
N ARG A 54 -4.91 -0.61 -9.24
CA ARG A 54 -5.76 -0.28 -10.37
C ARG A 54 -4.90 0.07 -11.57
N LYS A 55 -5.16 -0.58 -12.71
CA LYS A 55 -4.52 -0.23 -13.98
C LYS A 55 -5.15 1.06 -14.51
N CYS A 56 -4.31 2.03 -14.89
CA CYS A 56 -4.74 3.21 -15.63
C CYS A 56 -5.25 2.77 -17.01
N SER A 57 -6.54 3.04 -17.28
CA SER A 57 -7.20 2.79 -18.56
C SER A 57 -8.40 3.72 -18.68
N THR A 58 -8.63 4.26 -19.88
CA THR A 58 -9.81 5.11 -20.18
C THR A 58 -11.12 4.32 -20.18
N THR A 59 -11.06 3.01 -20.41
CA THR A 59 -12.19 2.07 -20.32
C THR A 59 -12.12 1.20 -19.06
N GLY A 60 -11.23 1.54 -18.14
CA GLY A 60 -10.97 0.76 -16.93
C GLY A 60 -12.13 0.77 -15.95
N LYS A 61 -12.22 -0.31 -15.15
CA LYS A 61 -13.15 -0.42 -14.04
C LYS A 61 -12.93 0.69 -13.02
N THR A 62 -14.02 1.14 -12.38
CA THR A 62 -13.93 2.06 -11.25
C THR A 62 -13.42 1.33 -10.01
N CYS A 63 -12.94 2.05 -9.00
CA CYS A 63 -12.57 1.41 -7.74
C CYS A 63 -13.79 0.78 -7.03
N LYS A 64 -14.99 1.30 -7.26
CA LYS A 64 -16.24 0.67 -6.80
C LYS A 64 -16.45 -0.71 -7.40
N ASP A 65 -16.22 -0.86 -8.70
CA ASP A 65 -16.33 -2.16 -9.40
C ASP A 65 -15.25 -3.12 -8.92
N ILE A 66 -14.01 -2.63 -8.82
CA ILE A 66 -12.86 -3.42 -8.33
C ILE A 66 -13.10 -3.95 -6.92
N CYS A 67 -13.61 -3.13 -5.99
CA CYS A 67 -13.89 -3.61 -4.64
C CYS A 67 -15.02 -4.64 -4.60
N LYS A 68 -16.01 -4.58 -5.51
CA LYS A 68 -17.07 -5.60 -5.61
C LYS A 68 -16.55 -6.95 -6.10
N GLU A 69 -15.48 -6.96 -6.90
CA GLU A 69 -14.83 -8.20 -7.35
C GLU A 69 -14.12 -8.96 -6.23
N ILE A 70 -13.72 -8.26 -5.15
CA ILE A 70 -13.25 -8.91 -3.92
C ILE A 70 -14.39 -9.69 -3.26
N GLY A 71 -15.61 -9.13 -3.30
CA GLY A 71 -16.83 -9.78 -2.83
C GLY A 71 -18.00 -8.80 -2.65
N PRO A 72 -19.24 -9.31 -2.56
CA PRO A 72 -20.45 -8.48 -2.52
C PRO A 72 -20.54 -7.60 -1.26
N THR A 73 -19.86 -8.00 -0.19
CA THR A 73 -19.81 -7.25 1.07
C THR A 73 -18.72 -6.18 1.08
N TYR A 74 -17.96 -5.97 0.01
CA TYR A 74 -16.88 -4.98 -0.02
C TYR A 74 -17.31 -3.70 -0.73
N ASN A 75 -16.81 -2.55 -0.24
CA ASN A 75 -17.00 -1.25 -0.85
C ASN A 75 -15.69 -0.47 -0.91
N CYS A 76 -15.58 0.37 -1.94
CA CYS A 76 -14.57 1.42 -1.99
C CYS A 76 -14.93 2.50 -0.96
N PHE A 77 -13.96 2.94 -0.18
CA PHE A 77 -14.12 4.07 0.75
C PHE A 77 -13.07 5.17 0.51
N GLU A 78 -11.97 4.86 -0.17
CA GLU A 78 -10.94 5.82 -0.52
C GLU A 78 -10.18 5.35 -1.76
N THR A 79 -9.54 6.29 -2.46
CA THR A 79 -8.65 5.99 -3.57
C THR A 79 -7.38 6.83 -3.49
N ILE A 80 -6.25 6.22 -3.83
CA ILE A 80 -4.95 6.88 -3.71
C ILE A 80 -4.10 6.69 -4.95
N ASN A 81 -3.18 7.62 -5.15
CA ASN A 81 -2.01 7.44 -5.97
C ASN A 81 -0.78 7.23 -5.11
N VAL A 82 -0.02 6.17 -5.36
CA VAL A 82 1.33 6.01 -4.82
C VAL A 82 2.33 6.25 -5.93
N TYR A 83 3.19 7.26 -5.76
CA TYR A 83 4.24 7.61 -6.70
C TYR A 83 5.54 6.87 -6.37
N ASP A 84 6.32 6.57 -7.42
CA ASP A 84 7.72 6.16 -7.21
C ASP A 84 8.54 7.32 -6.63
N LYS A 85 9.73 7.00 -6.11
CA LYS A 85 10.80 7.98 -5.88
C LYS A 85 11.23 8.60 -7.21
N SER A 86 10.44 9.49 -7.78
CA SER A 86 10.83 10.30 -8.94
C SER A 86 11.00 11.76 -8.55
N ALA A 87 10.02 12.33 -7.82
CA ALA A 87 10.07 13.71 -7.35
C ALA A 87 10.37 13.86 -5.85
N PHE A 88 10.25 12.77 -5.06
CA PHE A 88 10.36 12.81 -3.61
C PHE A 88 11.44 11.84 -3.10
N LYS A 89 12.17 12.26 -2.05
CA LYS A 89 13.18 11.43 -1.36
C LYS A 89 12.58 10.14 -0.77
N TYR A 90 11.27 10.15 -0.50
CA TYR A 90 10.49 9.04 0.07
C TYR A 90 9.25 8.77 -0.80
N PRO A 91 8.67 7.56 -0.76
CA PRO A 91 7.38 7.31 -1.40
C PRO A 91 6.33 8.30 -0.90
N ALA A 92 5.59 8.89 -1.83
CA ALA A 92 4.50 9.80 -1.51
C ALA A 92 3.18 9.19 -1.97
N SER A 93 2.13 9.37 -1.16
CA SER A 93 0.76 9.07 -1.56
C SER A 93 -0.04 10.36 -1.72
N PHE A 94 -0.91 10.40 -2.72
CA PHE A 94 -1.90 11.45 -2.91
C PHE A 94 -3.30 10.85 -2.83
N ARG A 95 -4.20 11.55 -2.14
CA ARG A 95 -5.58 11.10 -1.87
C ARG A 95 -6.56 11.76 -2.84
N TYR A 96 -7.45 10.98 -3.44
CA TYR A 96 -8.53 11.49 -4.28
C TYR A 96 -9.86 11.39 -3.55
N ARG A 97 -10.14 12.36 -2.67
CA ARG A 97 -11.34 12.33 -1.81
C ARG A 97 -12.65 12.41 -2.61
N LEU A 98 -12.70 13.14 -3.74
CA LEU A 98 -13.86 13.25 -4.63
C LEU A 98 -13.44 13.49 -6.10
N PRO A 99 -14.04 12.81 -7.10
CA PRO A 99 -14.94 11.65 -7.07
C PRO A 99 -14.17 10.31 -7.15
N GLY A 100 -13.21 10.09 -6.24
CA GLY A 100 -12.18 9.05 -6.37
C GLY A 100 -12.68 7.65 -6.75
N CYS A 101 -13.61 7.09 -5.97
CA CYS A 101 -14.12 5.73 -6.19
C CYS A 101 -14.88 5.54 -7.51
N GLU A 102 -15.43 6.62 -8.08
CA GLU A 102 -16.22 6.62 -9.33
C GLU A 102 -15.35 7.05 -10.54
N THR A 103 -14.08 7.38 -10.32
CA THR A 103 -13.18 7.84 -11.38
C THR A 103 -12.85 6.68 -12.33
N LYS A 104 -13.25 6.80 -13.60
CA LYS A 104 -12.85 5.87 -14.68
C LYS A 104 -11.50 6.21 -15.28
N ASN A 105 -11.11 7.48 -15.27
CA ASN A 105 -9.85 7.95 -15.83
C ASN A 105 -8.63 7.51 -14.99
N CYS A 106 -7.44 7.80 -15.52
CA CYS A 106 -6.16 7.65 -14.85
C CYS A 106 -5.98 8.71 -13.76
N GLY A 107 -6.75 8.56 -12.69
CA GLY A 107 -6.57 9.27 -11.42
C GLY A 107 -5.83 8.35 -10.47
N PRO A 108 -6.54 7.63 -9.57
CA PRO A 108 -5.92 6.75 -8.58
C PRO A 108 -5.42 5.43 -9.16
N ASN A 109 -4.26 4.99 -8.67
CA ASN A 109 -3.60 3.72 -9.00
C ASN A 109 -3.78 2.64 -7.91
N TYR A 110 -4.39 2.97 -6.76
CA TYR A 110 -4.90 2.01 -5.79
C TYR A 110 -6.31 2.34 -5.30
N CYS A 111 -7.10 1.30 -5.07
CA CYS A 111 -8.43 1.33 -4.49
C CYS A 111 -8.38 0.83 -3.05
N CYS A 112 -8.86 1.64 -2.09
CA CYS A 112 -9.03 1.21 -0.71
C CYS A 112 -10.41 0.57 -0.54
N CYS A 113 -10.41 -0.74 -0.32
CA CYS A 113 -11.60 -1.55 -0.16
C CYS A 113 -11.73 -2.01 1.29
N ARG A 114 -12.93 -1.87 1.85
CA ARG A 114 -13.27 -2.42 3.17
C ARG A 114 -14.53 -3.25 3.07
N LYS A 115 -14.74 -4.10 4.07
CA LYS A 115 -16.04 -4.74 4.26
C LYS A 115 -17.06 -3.69 4.73
N LYS A 116 -18.23 -3.69 4.10
CA LYS A 116 -19.40 -2.91 4.47
C LYS A 116 -19.88 -3.26 5.87
#